data_AF-A0A6P2BIS1-F1
#
_entry.id   AF-A0A6P2BIS1-F1
#
_cell.length_a   1.000
_cell.length_b   1.000
_cell.length_c   1.000
_cell.angle_alpha   90.00
_cell.angle_beta   90.00
_cell.angle_gamma   90.00
#
_symmetry.space_group_name_H-M   'P 1'
#
loop_
_entity.id
_entity.type
_entity.pdbx_description
1 polymer ?
#
loop_
_entity_poly.entity_id
_entity_poly.type
_entity_poly.pdbx_seq_one_letter_code
_entity_poly.pdbx_strand_id
1 'polypeptide(L)'
;MQRARGFTLIELMIVVGIIGVLALIAFPLYQNYIQTAQESVLSHNISTMRVFQEDFRLRTGAYSDEDWAPGDGPTNTGWQPNADGATVTYVVTIDAGPPPSYTVTATDASSGVTLTRTFP
;
A
#
# COMPACT_ATOMS: atom_id res chain seq x y z
N MET A 1 -19.67 7.16 -56.89
CA MET A 1 -18.79 7.83 -55.91
C MET A 1 -19.60 8.09 -54.65
N GLN A 2 -19.45 7.26 -53.61
CA GLN A 2 -20.13 7.49 -52.33
C GLN A 2 -19.44 8.66 -51.62
N ARG A 3 -20.20 9.72 -51.30
CA ARG A 3 -19.69 10.85 -50.51
C ARG A 3 -19.45 10.36 -49.08
N ALA A 4 -18.20 10.44 -48.61
CA ALA A 4 -17.89 10.27 -47.19
C ALA A 4 -18.62 11.37 -46.40
N ARG A 5 -19.52 10.99 -45.50
CA ARG A 5 -20.13 11.90 -44.53
C ARG A 5 -19.07 12.20 -43.46
N GLY A 6 -18.61 13.45 -43.40
CA GLY A 6 -17.71 13.92 -42.34
C GLY A 6 -18.47 14.14 -41.03
N PHE A 7 -17.77 14.00 -39.91
CA PHE A 7 -18.27 14.35 -38.58
C PHE A 7 -18.50 15.86 -38.46
N THR A 8 -19.53 16.26 -37.71
CA THR A 8 -19.80 17.67 -37.45
C THR A 8 -18.98 18.19 -36.26
N LEU A 9 -18.60 19.47 -36.28
CA LEU A 9 -17.92 20.10 -35.14
C LEU A 9 -18.78 20.06 -33.87
N ILE A 10 -20.11 20.16 -34.03
CA ILE A 10 -21.04 20.09 -32.90
C ILE A 10 -21.07 18.70 -32.27
N GLU A 11 -20.99 17.62 -33.05
CA GLU A 11 -20.84 16.26 -32.51
C GLU A 11 -19.56 16.13 -31.68
N LEU A 12 -18.44 16.64 -32.19
CA LEU A 12 -17.18 16.60 -31.46
C LEU A 12 -17.26 17.38 -30.14
N MET A 13 -17.87 18.57 -30.14
CA MET A 13 -18.01 19.39 -28.94
C MET A 13 -18.86 18.71 -27.85
N ILE A 14 -19.94 18.04 -28.24
CA ILE A 14 -20.79 17.28 -27.30
C ILE A 14 -19.99 16.10 -26.72
N VAL A 15 -19.25 15.37 -27.54
CA VAL A 15 -18.44 14.23 -27.09
C VAL A 15 -17.38 14.67 -26.08
N VAL A 16 -16.65 15.76 -26.36
CA VAL A 16 -15.64 16.30 -25.43
C VAL A 16 -16.29 16.78 -24.14
N GLY A 17 -17.49 17.39 -24.22
CA GLY A 17 -18.27 17.78 -23.04
C GLY A 17 -18.62 16.60 -22.15
N ILE A 18 -19.11 15.49 -22.74
CA ILE A 18 -19.45 14.27 -22.00
C ILE A 18 -18.19 13.65 -21.36
N ILE A 19 -17.09 13.55 -22.11
CA ILE A 19 -15.82 13.02 -21.59
C ILE A 19 -15.30 13.88 -20.42
N GLY A 20 -15.43 15.21 -20.50
CA GLY A 20 -15.04 16.10 -19.42
C GLY A 20 -15.80 15.83 -18.12
N VAL A 21 -17.12 15.63 -18.20
CA VAL A 21 -17.94 15.30 -17.02
C VAL A 21 -17.56 13.92 -16.46
N LEU A 22 -17.37 12.92 -17.32
CA LEU A 22 -16.98 11.58 -16.88
C LEU A 22 -15.60 11.58 -16.21
N ALA A 23 -14.63 12.32 -16.76
CA ALA A 23 -13.28 12.41 -16.21
C ALA A 23 -13.26 13.03 -14.80
N LEU A 24 -14.08 14.07 -14.56
CA LEU A 24 -14.21 14.71 -13.25
C LEU A 24 -14.69 13.76 -12.16
N ILE A 25 -15.61 12.84 -12.49
CA ILE A 25 -16.11 11.83 -11.55
C ILE A 25 -15.12 10.66 -11.42
N ALA A 26 -14.56 10.19 -12.54
CA ALA A 26 -13.72 9.01 -12.59
C ALA A 26 -12.37 9.21 -11.89
N PHE A 27 -11.76 10.39 -12.01
CA PHE A 27 -10.44 10.66 -11.45
C PHE A 27 -10.34 10.49 -9.92
N PRO A 28 -11.17 11.15 -9.09
CA PRO A 28 -11.12 10.95 -7.64
C PRO A 28 -11.50 9.52 -7.22
N LEU A 29 -12.43 8.88 -7.94
CA LEU A 29 -12.81 7.49 -7.67
C LEU A 29 -11.64 6.52 -7.89
N TYR A 30 -10.88 6.72 -8.98
CA TYR A 30 -9.72 5.89 -9.27
C TYR A 30 -8.59 6.08 -8.24
N GLN A 31 -8.36 7.33 -7.78
CA GLN A 31 -7.40 7.61 -6.72
C GLN A 31 -7.76 6.92 -5.40
N ASN A 32 -9.04 6.93 -5.02
CA ASN A 32 -9.50 6.24 -3.81
C ASN A 32 -9.34 4.72 -3.95
N TYR A 33 -9.64 4.17 -5.12
CA TYR A 33 -9.47 2.74 -5.38
C TYR A 33 -8.01 2.27 -5.22
N ILE A 34 -7.04 3.03 -5.75
CA ILE A 34 -5.62 2.71 -5.61
C ILE A 34 -5.20 2.76 -4.13
N GLN A 35 -5.62 3.79 -3.39
CA GLN A 35 -5.29 3.91 -1.97
C GLN A 35 -5.82 2.72 -1.16
N THR A 36 -7.10 2.34 -1.36
CA THR A 36 -7.66 1.16 -0.68
C THR A 36 -6.97 -0.15 -1.08
N ALA A 37 -6.55 -0.29 -2.34
CA ALA A 37 -5.79 -1.44 -2.79
C ALA A 37 -4.42 -1.51 -2.09
N GLN A 38 -3.72 -0.38 -1.96
CA GLN A 38 -2.44 -0.29 -1.24
C GLN A 38 -2.61 -0.59 0.25
N GLU A 39 -3.62 -0.02 0.91
CA GLU A 39 -3.94 -0.31 2.32
C GLU A 39 -4.17 -1.80 2.58
N SER A 40 -4.81 -2.50 1.64
CA SER A 40 -5.01 -3.94 1.71
C SER A 40 -3.69 -4.70 1.66
N VAL A 41 -2.76 -4.30 0.78
CA VAL A 41 -1.41 -4.90 0.69
C VAL A 41 -0.60 -4.62 1.96
N LEU A 42 -0.57 -3.38 2.43
CA LEU A 42 0.08 -2.98 3.68
C LEU A 42 -0.45 -3.81 4.86
N SER A 43 -1.77 -3.96 4.96
CA SER A 43 -2.43 -4.76 6.01
C SER A 43 -2.06 -6.23 5.93
N HIS A 44 -1.97 -6.79 4.73
CA HIS A 44 -1.54 -8.17 4.49
C HIS A 44 -0.09 -8.36 4.95
N ASN A 45 0.82 -7.49 4.52
CA ASN A 45 2.24 -7.55 4.86
C ASN A 45 2.46 -7.44 6.37
N ILE A 46 1.83 -6.48 7.05
CA ILE A 46 1.86 -6.39 8.53
C ILE A 46 1.34 -7.68 9.18
N SER A 47 0.29 -8.30 8.63
CA SER A 47 -0.25 -9.56 9.16
C SER A 47 0.71 -10.74 8.97
N THR A 48 1.48 -10.76 7.87
CA THR A 48 2.55 -11.76 7.69
C THR A 48 3.70 -11.52 8.65
N MET A 49 4.13 -10.25 8.86
CA MET A 49 5.17 -9.90 9.84
C MET A 49 4.87 -10.48 11.22
N ARG A 50 3.59 -10.46 11.62
CA ARG A 50 3.18 -11.01 12.91
C ARG A 50 3.55 -12.47 13.09
N VAL A 51 3.41 -13.29 12.05
CA VAL A 51 3.73 -14.72 12.11
C VAL A 51 5.24 -14.92 12.32
N PHE A 52 6.06 -14.15 11.60
CA PHE A 52 7.52 -14.24 11.71
C PHE A 52 8.05 -13.66 13.03
N GLN A 53 7.47 -12.56 13.51
CA GLN A 53 7.80 -11.98 14.81
C GLN A 53 7.47 -12.95 15.95
N GLU A 54 6.35 -13.67 15.87
CA GLU A 54 6.00 -14.68 16.86
C GLU A 54 6.92 -15.91 16.81
N ASP A 55 7.26 -16.42 15.62
CA ASP A 55 8.27 -17.48 15.48
C ASP A 55 9.62 -17.05 16.08
N PHE A 56 10.07 -15.83 15.75
CA PHE A 56 11.30 -15.27 16.26
C PHE A 56 11.27 -15.14 17.79
N ARG A 57 10.16 -14.68 18.36
CA ARG A 57 9.97 -14.61 19.82
C ARG A 57 10.01 -15.97 20.49
N LEU A 58 9.39 -16.99 19.89
CA LEU A 58 9.43 -18.36 20.41
C LEU A 58 10.85 -18.94 20.40
N ARG A 59 11.70 -18.53 19.44
CA ARG A 59 13.08 -19.00 19.30
C ARG A 59 14.08 -18.23 20.16
N THR A 60 13.92 -16.92 20.28
CA THR A 60 14.93 -16.02 20.89
C THR A 60 14.48 -15.41 22.22
N GLY A 61 13.18 -15.51 22.55
CA GLY A 61 12.59 -14.94 23.75
C GLY A 61 12.17 -13.46 23.64
N ALA A 62 12.45 -12.79 22.51
CA ALA A 62 12.11 -11.39 22.28
C ALA A 62 11.62 -11.16 20.85
N TYR A 63 10.89 -10.07 20.62
CA TYR A 63 10.54 -9.60 19.27
C TYR A 63 11.75 -8.89 18.63
N SER A 64 11.80 -8.87 17.29
CA SER A 64 12.82 -8.15 16.53
C SER A 64 12.44 -6.68 16.35
N ASP A 65 13.36 -5.77 16.63
CA ASP A 65 13.23 -4.31 16.43
C ASP A 65 13.78 -3.85 15.07
N GLU A 66 13.91 -4.77 14.12
CA GLU A 66 14.49 -4.50 12.80
C GLU A 66 13.46 -3.91 11.84
N ASP A 67 13.77 -2.73 11.33
CA ASP A 67 13.06 -2.06 10.24
C ASP A 67 13.39 -2.70 8.89
N TRP A 68 12.52 -2.48 7.90
CA TRP A 68 12.77 -2.85 6.51
C TRP A 68 12.48 -1.69 5.58
N ALA A 69 13.37 -1.47 4.61
CA ALA A 69 13.19 -0.52 3.52
C ALA A 69 13.35 -1.19 2.13
N PRO A 70 12.82 -0.55 1.07
CA PRO A 70 12.95 -1.08 -0.28
C PRO A 70 14.40 -1.28 -0.70
N GLY A 71 14.72 -2.51 -1.10
CA GLY A 71 16.08 -2.91 -1.48
C GLY A 71 16.84 -3.64 -0.39
N ASP A 72 16.32 -3.66 0.85
CA ASP A 72 16.84 -4.53 1.90
C ASP A 72 16.51 -6.00 1.61
N GLY A 73 17.40 -6.88 2.06
CA GLY A 73 17.13 -8.31 2.07
C GLY A 73 16.07 -8.70 3.10
N PRO A 74 15.82 -10.01 3.27
CA PRO A 74 15.00 -10.49 4.38
C PRO A 74 15.59 -10.03 5.71
N THR A 75 14.73 -9.57 6.63
CA THR A 75 15.10 -9.26 8.01
C THR A 75 15.64 -10.49 8.74
N ASN A 76 16.22 -10.34 9.93
CA ASN A 76 16.66 -11.42 10.81
C ASN A 76 15.51 -12.37 11.23
N THR A 77 14.27 -11.89 11.19
CA THR A 77 13.08 -12.76 11.36
C THR A 77 12.85 -13.68 10.15
N GLY A 78 13.52 -13.43 9.02
CA GLY A 78 13.28 -14.06 7.72
C GLY A 78 12.15 -13.42 6.94
N TRP A 79 11.52 -12.37 7.48
CA TRP A 79 10.42 -11.67 6.83
C TRP A 79 10.91 -10.73 5.73
N GLN A 80 10.13 -10.68 4.64
CA GLN A 80 10.21 -9.72 3.55
C GLN A 80 8.80 -9.40 3.05
N PRO A 81 8.49 -8.16 2.65
CA PRO A 81 7.17 -7.83 2.12
C PRO A 81 6.95 -8.44 0.73
N ASN A 82 5.70 -8.78 0.44
CA ASN A 82 5.35 -9.30 -0.88
C ASN A 82 5.14 -8.15 -1.86
N ALA A 83 6.13 -7.91 -2.73
CA ALA A 83 6.04 -7.04 -3.91
C ALA A 83 5.41 -5.67 -3.64
N ASP A 84 5.76 -5.05 -2.51
CA ASP A 84 5.52 -3.62 -2.35
C ASP A 84 6.36 -2.90 -3.40
N GLY A 85 5.75 -1.91 -4.07
CA GLY A 85 6.52 -0.97 -4.87
C GLY A 85 7.71 -0.47 -4.07
N ALA A 86 8.78 -0.04 -4.74
CA ALA A 86 10.06 0.34 -4.13
C ALA A 86 10.02 1.59 -3.23
N THR A 87 8.89 1.84 -2.58
CA THR A 87 8.50 3.06 -1.88
C THR A 87 7.90 2.80 -0.49
N VAL A 88 7.62 1.55 -0.11
CA VAL A 88 7.03 1.23 1.20
C VAL A 88 8.12 0.90 2.21
N THR A 89 8.12 1.57 3.37
CA THR A 89 9.01 1.27 4.49
C THR A 89 8.23 0.70 5.67
N TYR A 90 8.81 -0.26 6.38
CA TYR A 90 8.24 -0.88 7.57
C TYR A 90 9.13 -0.60 8.77
N VAL A 91 8.61 0.17 9.73
CA VAL A 91 9.31 0.48 10.97
C VAL A 91 8.72 -0.35 12.11
N VAL A 92 9.56 -0.99 12.91
CA VAL A 92 9.16 -1.81 14.05
C VAL A 92 9.66 -1.15 15.34
N THR A 93 8.76 -0.95 16.28
CA THR A 93 9.09 -0.41 17.60
C THR A 93 8.62 -1.37 18.69
N ILE A 94 9.54 -1.82 19.53
CA ILE A 94 9.26 -2.75 20.63
C ILE A 94 8.92 -1.99 21.91
N ASP A 95 7.87 -2.43 22.59
CA ASP A 95 7.61 -2.07 23.98
C ASP A 95 7.83 -3.32 24.87
N ALA A 96 8.94 -3.30 25.62
CA ALA A 96 9.34 -4.39 26.49
C ALA A 96 8.60 -4.41 27.84
N GLY A 97 7.58 -3.56 28.04
CA GLY A 97 6.73 -3.59 29.22
C GLY A 97 6.06 -4.97 29.43
N PRO A 98 5.62 -5.35 30.65
CA PRO A 98 4.86 -6.58 30.83
C PRO A 98 3.37 -6.35 30.51
N PRO A 99 2.75 -7.05 29.54
CA PRO A 99 3.31 -8.03 28.59
C PRO A 99 4.01 -7.36 27.38
N PRO A 100 5.08 -7.98 26.84
CA PRO A 100 5.87 -7.38 25.77
C PRO A 100 5.04 -7.24 24.50
N SER A 101 5.07 -6.07 23.87
CA SER A 101 4.31 -5.76 22.66
C SER A 101 5.20 -5.12 21.61
N TYR A 102 4.74 -5.05 20.37
CA TYR A 102 5.44 -4.32 19.31
C TYR A 102 4.46 -3.61 18.40
N THR A 103 4.91 -2.51 17.84
CA THR A 103 4.16 -1.70 16.87
C THR A 103 4.88 -1.72 15.54
N VAL A 104 4.13 -1.97 14.47
CA VAL A 104 4.62 -1.88 13.09
C VAL A 104 3.96 -0.68 12.43
N THR A 105 4.76 0.21 11.87
CA THR A 105 4.32 1.34 11.05
C THR A 105 4.81 1.13 9.63
N ALA A 106 3.86 0.90 8.71
CA ALA A 106 4.12 0.81 7.29
C ALA A 106 3.78 2.14 6.62
N THR A 107 4.70 2.70 5.84
CA THR A 107 4.54 4.00 5.17
C THR A 107 4.87 3.85 3.69
N ASP A 108 3.91 4.16 2.82
CA ASP A 108 4.12 4.24 1.37
C ASP A 108 4.44 5.69 0.98
N ALA A 109 5.66 5.95 0.52
CA ALA A 109 6.08 7.30 0.15
C ALA A 109 5.44 7.81 -1.16
N SER A 110 4.85 6.94 -1.98
CA SER A 110 4.22 7.31 -3.26
C SER A 110 2.79 7.82 -3.11
N SER A 111 2.04 7.22 -2.17
CA SER A 111 0.65 7.58 -1.87
C SER A 111 0.51 8.43 -0.61
N GLY A 112 1.52 8.43 0.27
CA GLY A 112 1.47 9.04 1.59
C GLY A 112 0.65 8.24 2.61
N VAL A 113 0.13 7.07 2.21
CA VAL A 113 -0.64 6.19 3.10
C VAL A 113 0.29 5.64 4.18
N THR A 114 -0.15 5.75 5.44
CA THR A 114 0.56 5.19 6.60
C THR A 114 -0.39 4.33 7.41
N LEU A 115 0.03 3.10 7.69
CA LEU A 115 -0.73 2.13 8.48
C LEU A 115 0.09 1.73 9.71
N THR A 116 -0.45 1.96 10.90
CA THR A 116 0.19 1.56 12.15
C THR A 116 -0.64 0.51 12.86
N ARG A 117 0.01 -0.56 13.33
CA ARG A 117 -0.65 -1.65 14.05
C ARG A 117 0.21 -2.14 15.21
N THR A 118 -0.41 -2.25 16.38
CA THR A 118 0.22 -2.77 17.59
C THR A 118 -0.23 -4.20 17.85
N PHE A 119 0.71 -5.04 18.24
CA PHE A 119 0.51 -6.44 18.58
C PHE A 119 1.02 -6.73 20.00
N PRO A 120 0.31 -7.58 20.76
CA PRO A 120 0.72 -7.99 22.10
C PRO A 120 1.80 -9.08 22.08
#